data_AF-A0A7V9U147-F1
#
_entry.id   AF-A0A7V9U147-F1
#
_cell.length_a   1.000
_cell.length_b   1.000
_cell.length_c   1.000
_cell.angle_alpha   90.00
_cell.angle_beta   90.00
_cell.angle_gamma   90.00
#
_symmetry.space_group_name_H-M   'P 1'
#
loop_
_entity.id
_entity.type
_entity.pdbx_description
1 polymer ?
#
loop_
_entity_poly.entity_id
_entity_poly.type
_entity_poly.pdbx_seq_one_letter_code
_entity_poly.pdbx_strand_id
1 'polypeptide(L)'
;MAKPKKRAAKAKSRKSLTKAKPRKRVAAKSTAPKRAAAKLKSRKSAGTKAKSVKRAAKPTARKPAARSTSRKAAKKTTARKSAKKSTSVKRAVKSPKAMRLTFSYQGDQVKLVSQQPVEMTVPPSDPLKGYEEHKGFWAELKSDQDKTLYRRVLHNPTRNDAEVFSDDPEQSISREPAPKRKGVFVVVVPHSENGHEVTLSRSSGQPDIQAEGAPKGMAAIRSLATGPATEIARFKLKK
;
A
#
# COMPACT_ATOMS: atom_id res chain seq x y z
N MET A 1 5.10 -67.94 -15.43
CA MET A 1 5.09 -67.89 -13.94
C MET A 1 6.15 -66.86 -13.54
N ALA A 2 5.91 -65.74 -12.87
CA ALA A 2 5.20 -65.52 -11.62
C ALA A 2 4.53 -64.13 -11.55
N LYS A 3 3.49 -64.05 -10.70
CA LYS A 3 2.63 -62.89 -10.39
C LYS A 3 3.18 -62.05 -9.20
N PRO A 4 2.60 -60.87 -8.89
CA PRO A 4 3.25 -59.72 -8.24
C PRO A 4 3.13 -59.69 -6.71
N LYS A 5 3.90 -58.82 -6.03
CA LYS A 5 3.70 -58.51 -4.60
C LYS A 5 3.42 -57.02 -4.37
N LYS A 6 2.16 -56.75 -4.01
CA LYS A 6 1.67 -55.54 -3.34
C LYS A 6 2.30 -55.44 -1.95
N ARG A 7 2.67 -54.24 -1.51
CA ARG A 7 2.83 -53.92 -0.08
C ARG A 7 1.99 -52.70 0.27
N ALA A 8 0.97 -52.94 1.08
CA ALA A 8 0.19 -51.95 1.79
C ALA A 8 0.94 -51.54 3.07
N ALA A 9 0.91 -50.24 3.41
CA ALA A 9 1.36 -49.76 4.72
C ALA A 9 0.31 -48.82 5.33
N LYS A 10 -0.47 -49.43 6.22
CA LYS A 10 -1.25 -48.95 7.37
C LYS A 10 -1.24 -47.44 7.68
N ALA A 11 -2.46 -46.89 7.64
CA ALA A 11 -2.86 -45.72 8.41
C ALA A 11 -2.73 -45.96 9.93
N LYS A 12 -2.18 -44.98 10.66
CA LYS A 12 -2.25 -44.92 12.13
C LYS A 12 -2.97 -43.65 12.55
N SER A 13 -4.20 -43.87 13.02
CA SER A 13 -5.01 -42.98 13.84
C SER A 13 -4.25 -42.56 15.11
N ARG A 14 -4.20 -41.25 15.39
CA ARG A 14 -3.90 -40.72 16.72
C ARG A 14 -5.02 -39.77 17.13
N LYS A 15 -5.99 -40.33 17.84
CA LYS A 15 -6.83 -39.63 18.83
C LYS A 15 -5.95 -39.22 20.01
N SER A 16 -5.97 -37.96 20.38
CA SER A 16 -5.71 -37.56 21.77
C SER A 16 -6.52 -36.31 22.10
N LEU A 17 -7.60 -36.54 22.86
CA LEU A 17 -8.33 -35.54 23.61
C LEU A 17 -7.40 -34.87 24.62
N THR A 18 -7.42 -33.53 24.70
CA THR A 18 -7.00 -32.80 25.90
C THR A 18 -8.19 -32.02 26.43
N LYS A 19 -8.61 -32.40 27.65
CA LYS A 19 -9.65 -31.76 28.46
C LYS A 19 -9.24 -30.32 28.79
N ALA A 20 -10.04 -29.35 28.39
CA ALA A 20 -9.94 -27.97 28.85
C ALA A 20 -10.49 -27.84 30.29
N LYS A 21 -9.68 -27.30 31.20
CA LYS A 21 -10.11 -26.87 32.55
C LYS A 21 -10.84 -25.51 32.45
N PRO A 22 -12.00 -25.32 33.11
CA PRO A 22 -12.63 -24.00 33.19
C PRO A 22 -11.92 -23.12 34.22
N ARG A 23 -11.38 -21.97 33.79
CA ARG A 23 -10.89 -20.93 34.70
C ARG A 23 -12.05 -20.04 35.14
N LYS A 24 -12.26 -19.99 36.47
CA LYS A 24 -13.15 -19.05 37.17
C LYS A 24 -12.88 -17.60 36.73
N ARG A 25 -13.90 -16.92 36.21
CA ARG A 25 -13.92 -15.46 36.03
C ARG A 25 -14.02 -14.82 37.41
N VAL A 26 -13.00 -14.07 37.81
CA VAL A 26 -13.06 -13.17 38.96
C VAL A 26 -13.45 -11.80 38.42
N ALA A 27 -14.59 -11.27 38.88
CA ALA A 27 -15.10 -9.97 38.49
C ALA A 27 -14.23 -8.86 39.12
N ALA A 28 -13.49 -8.12 38.30
CA ALA A 28 -12.81 -6.91 38.73
C ALA A 28 -13.79 -5.73 38.66
N LYS A 29 -14.07 -5.13 39.83
CA LYS A 29 -14.81 -3.87 40.00
C LYS A 29 -14.12 -2.75 39.21
N SER A 30 -14.87 -2.11 38.31
CA SER A 30 -14.45 -0.89 37.63
C SER A 30 -14.57 0.31 38.58
N THR A 31 -13.45 0.83 39.06
CA THR A 31 -13.38 2.15 39.69
C THR A 31 -13.17 3.21 38.59
N ALA A 32 -14.17 4.06 38.39
CA ALA A 32 -14.10 5.19 37.48
C ALA A 32 -13.19 6.30 38.06
N PRO A 33 -12.26 6.88 37.28
CA PRO A 33 -11.55 8.07 37.72
C PRO A 33 -12.41 9.34 37.53
N LYS A 34 -12.57 10.07 38.63
CA LYS A 34 -13.14 11.42 38.71
C LYS A 34 -12.46 12.36 37.71
N ARG A 35 -13.28 13.02 36.88
CA ARG A 35 -12.91 14.18 36.06
C ARG A 35 -12.43 15.32 36.98
N ALA A 36 -11.15 15.69 36.88
CA ALA A 36 -10.64 16.96 37.38
C ALA A 36 -10.75 18.00 36.26
N ALA A 37 -11.62 18.99 36.46
CA ALA A 37 -11.73 20.16 35.61
C ALA A 37 -10.58 21.12 35.91
N ALA A 38 -9.61 21.22 35.00
CA ALA A 38 -8.56 22.24 35.07
C ALA A 38 -8.99 23.47 34.24
N LYS A 39 -9.20 24.58 34.95
CA LYS A 39 -9.44 25.93 34.45
C LYS A 39 -8.36 26.35 33.45
N LEU A 40 -8.78 26.60 32.20
CA LEU A 40 -7.95 27.28 31.21
C LEU A 40 -7.96 28.78 31.54
N LYS A 41 -6.87 29.28 32.13
CA LYS A 41 -6.65 30.72 32.32
C LYS A 41 -6.25 31.33 30.97
N SER A 42 -7.09 32.23 30.47
CA SER A 42 -6.82 33.14 29.36
C SER A 42 -5.59 34.02 29.66
N ARG A 43 -4.48 33.80 28.98
CA ARG A 43 -3.37 34.75 28.95
C ARG A 43 -3.53 35.65 27.72
N LYS A 44 -3.86 36.92 27.99
CA LYS A 44 -3.70 38.06 27.10
C LYS A 44 -2.28 38.05 26.53
N SER A 45 -2.13 37.90 25.21
CA SER A 45 -0.92 38.31 24.51
C SER A 45 -1.06 39.79 24.16
N ALA A 46 -0.25 40.59 24.86
CA ALA A 46 0.01 41.97 24.52
C ALA A 46 0.78 42.03 23.19
N GLY A 47 0.40 42.98 22.34
CA GLY A 47 1.01 43.18 21.04
C GLY A 47 2.49 43.58 21.14
N THR A 48 3.26 43.10 20.17
CA THR A 48 4.54 43.67 19.81
C THR A 48 4.57 43.95 18.31
N LYS A 49 5.09 45.13 18.03
CA LYS A 49 5.05 45.85 16.76
C LYS A 49 5.88 45.18 15.67
N ALA A 50 5.38 45.38 14.46
CA ALA A 50 6.05 45.32 13.17
C ALA A 50 7.57 45.55 13.17
N LYS A 51 8.29 44.69 12.43
CA LYS A 51 9.43 45.09 11.60
C LYS A 51 9.30 44.45 10.22
N SER A 52 8.86 45.26 9.25
CA SER A 52 8.91 44.93 7.83
C SER A 52 10.37 44.94 7.36
N VAL A 53 10.93 43.76 7.08
CA VAL A 53 12.21 43.68 6.38
C VAL A 53 11.92 43.51 4.90
N LYS A 54 12.08 44.61 4.16
CA LYS A 54 12.19 44.63 2.70
C LYS A 54 13.38 43.73 2.29
N ARG A 55 13.11 42.58 1.66
CA ARG A 55 14.14 41.86 0.90
C ARG A 55 13.92 42.07 -0.58
N ALA A 56 14.98 42.57 -1.21
CA ALA A 56 15.07 43.00 -2.58
C ALA A 56 14.78 41.85 -3.57
N ALA A 57 13.92 42.14 -4.53
CA ALA A 57 13.75 41.35 -5.74
C ALA A 57 15.01 41.50 -6.62
N LYS A 58 15.60 40.37 -7.03
CA LYS A 58 16.54 40.31 -8.15
C LYS A 58 15.77 39.77 -9.37
N PRO A 59 15.58 40.57 -10.44
CA PRO A 59 15.11 40.06 -11.71
C PRO A 59 16.31 39.65 -12.56
N THR A 60 16.48 38.36 -12.86
CA THR A 60 17.40 37.92 -13.91
C THR A 60 16.59 37.58 -15.15
N ALA A 61 16.64 38.51 -16.09
CA ALA A 61 16.12 38.40 -17.44
C ALA A 61 16.75 37.22 -18.19
N ARG A 62 15.93 36.28 -18.66
CA ARG A 62 16.29 35.34 -19.73
C ARG A 62 15.43 35.60 -20.96
N LYS A 63 16.01 36.43 -21.83
CA LYS A 63 16.02 36.43 -23.30
C LYS A 63 14.96 35.54 -24.01
N PRO A 64 13.98 36.12 -24.71
CA PRO A 64 13.17 35.40 -25.70
C PRO A 64 13.96 35.28 -27.01
N ALA A 65 14.16 34.05 -27.50
CA ALA A 65 14.71 33.81 -28.83
C ALA A 65 13.60 33.88 -29.88
N ALA A 66 13.91 34.62 -30.95
CA ALA A 66 13.19 34.82 -32.20
C ALA A 66 12.58 33.53 -32.76
N ARG A 67 11.30 33.52 -33.17
CA ARG A 67 10.78 34.03 -34.46
C ARG A 67 11.45 33.34 -35.66
N SER A 68 10.86 32.25 -36.14
CA SER A 68 10.91 31.90 -37.56
C SER A 68 9.49 31.68 -38.09
N THR A 69 9.08 32.65 -38.87
CA THR A 69 7.92 32.65 -39.76
C THR A 69 8.28 31.90 -41.03
N SER A 70 7.54 30.86 -41.39
CA SER A 70 7.41 30.43 -42.80
C SER A 70 5.97 30.01 -43.08
N ARG A 71 5.14 31.04 -43.28
CA ARG A 71 3.92 30.91 -44.09
C ARG A 71 4.37 30.61 -45.52
N LYS A 72 4.06 29.41 -46.03
CA LYS A 72 4.06 29.14 -47.48
C LYS A 72 2.62 28.85 -47.89
N ALA A 73 2.03 29.84 -48.56
CA ALA A 73 0.73 29.74 -49.20
C ALA A 73 0.85 29.06 -50.57
N ALA A 74 -0.29 28.51 -51.00
CA ALA A 74 -0.66 28.09 -52.35
C ALA A 74 -0.03 26.79 -52.91
N LYS A 75 -0.86 25.73 -53.02
CA LYS A 75 -1.48 25.40 -54.31
C LYS A 75 -2.48 24.24 -54.22
N LYS A 76 -3.62 24.47 -54.89
CA LYS A 76 -4.47 23.53 -55.64
C LYS A 76 -5.21 22.42 -54.87
N THR A 77 -6.48 22.74 -54.63
CA THR A 77 -7.65 21.90 -54.90
C THR A 77 -7.44 20.83 -55.98
N THR A 78 -7.55 19.57 -55.59
CA THR A 78 -8.17 18.52 -56.42
C THR A 78 -9.14 17.75 -55.53
N ALA A 79 -10.43 17.96 -55.79
CA ALA A 79 -11.51 17.17 -55.23
C ALA A 79 -11.38 15.73 -55.75
N ARG A 80 -10.77 14.85 -54.94
CA ARG A 80 -10.83 13.40 -55.18
C ARG A 80 -11.95 12.85 -54.32
N LYS A 81 -13.09 12.63 -54.98
CA LYS A 81 -14.25 11.86 -54.52
C LYS A 81 -13.82 10.39 -54.39
N SER A 82 -13.04 10.04 -53.37
CA SER A 82 -12.78 8.64 -53.03
C SER A 82 -13.82 8.20 -52.02
N ALA A 83 -14.72 7.35 -52.51
CA ALA A 83 -15.67 6.60 -51.71
C ALA A 83 -14.98 6.05 -50.46
N LYS A 84 -15.31 6.63 -49.31
CA LYS A 84 -14.84 6.21 -47.99
C LYS A 84 -15.54 4.89 -47.68
N LYS A 85 -15.04 3.82 -48.29
CA LYS A 85 -15.32 2.43 -47.91
C LYS A 85 -14.95 2.36 -46.43
N SER A 86 -15.96 2.40 -45.57
CA SER A 86 -15.81 2.19 -44.14
C SER A 86 -15.42 0.73 -43.96
N THR A 87 -14.14 0.43 -44.18
CA THR A 87 -13.52 -0.79 -43.67
C THR A 87 -13.63 -0.67 -42.16
N SER A 88 -14.70 -1.22 -41.62
CA SER A 88 -14.81 -1.58 -40.22
C SER A 88 -13.69 -2.57 -39.95
N VAL A 89 -12.50 -2.06 -39.65
CA VAL A 89 -11.44 -2.85 -39.07
C VAL A 89 -12.03 -3.35 -37.77
N LYS A 90 -12.51 -4.60 -37.76
CA LYS A 90 -12.83 -5.36 -36.56
C LYS A 90 -11.57 -5.24 -35.69
N ARG A 91 -11.57 -4.29 -34.75
CA ARG A 91 -10.52 -4.19 -33.73
C ARG A 91 -10.65 -5.48 -32.95
N ALA A 92 -9.75 -6.43 -33.21
CA ALA A 92 -9.61 -7.61 -32.38
C ALA A 92 -9.49 -7.10 -30.94
N VAL A 93 -10.49 -7.42 -30.12
CA VAL A 93 -10.55 -7.00 -28.73
C VAL A 93 -9.37 -7.69 -28.05
N LYS A 94 -8.30 -6.94 -27.79
CA LYS A 94 -7.16 -7.46 -27.05
C LYS A 94 -7.63 -7.64 -25.61
N SER A 95 -7.49 -8.86 -25.08
CA SER A 95 -7.75 -9.09 -23.66
C SER A 95 -6.82 -8.20 -22.83
N PRO A 96 -7.32 -7.61 -21.73
CA PRO A 96 -6.50 -6.79 -20.87
C PRO A 96 -5.36 -7.63 -20.31
N LYS A 97 -4.15 -7.06 -20.30
CA LYS A 97 -2.94 -7.79 -19.87
C LYS A 97 -2.72 -7.74 -18.35
N ALA A 98 -3.36 -6.77 -17.69
CA ALA A 98 -3.13 -6.48 -16.29
C ALA A 98 -4.43 -6.08 -15.57
N MET A 99 -4.47 -6.34 -14.28
CA MET A 99 -5.49 -5.85 -13.36
C MET A 99 -4.88 -4.81 -12.43
N ARG A 100 -5.46 -3.61 -12.42
CA ARG A 100 -5.18 -2.57 -11.43
C ARG A 100 -6.11 -2.75 -10.24
N LEU A 101 -5.53 -2.97 -9.07
CA LEU A 101 -6.21 -3.16 -7.80
C LEU A 101 -5.97 -1.92 -6.93
N THR A 102 -7.04 -1.25 -6.54
CA THR A 102 -6.96 -0.09 -5.64
C THR A 102 -7.42 -0.52 -4.27
N PHE A 103 -6.58 -0.32 -3.27
CA PHE A 103 -6.86 -0.63 -1.89
C PHE A 103 -7.02 0.66 -1.09
N SER A 104 -7.99 0.69 -0.19
CA SER A 104 -8.06 1.69 0.87
C SER A 104 -7.61 1.06 2.17
N TYR A 105 -6.95 1.83 3.03
CA TYR A 105 -6.61 1.39 4.38
C TYR A 105 -7.03 2.40 5.44
N GLN A 106 -7.26 1.90 6.65
CA GLN A 106 -7.45 2.69 7.86
C GLN A 106 -6.78 1.96 9.03
N GLY A 107 -5.64 2.48 9.47
CA GLY A 107 -4.73 1.75 10.36
C GLY A 107 -4.34 0.41 9.72
N ASP A 108 -4.60 -0.70 10.41
CA ASP A 108 -4.28 -2.05 9.95
C ASP A 108 -5.37 -2.68 9.07
N GLN A 109 -6.53 -2.05 8.94
CA GLN A 109 -7.61 -2.57 8.11
C GLN A 109 -7.36 -2.18 6.66
N VAL A 110 -7.35 -3.17 5.77
CA VAL A 110 -7.22 -2.97 4.32
C VAL A 110 -8.48 -3.48 3.63
N LYS A 111 -8.97 -2.74 2.63
CA LYS A 111 -10.11 -3.10 1.79
C LYS A 111 -9.77 -2.92 0.33
N LEU A 112 -10.19 -3.85 -0.51
CA LEU A 112 -10.14 -3.70 -1.97
C LEU A 112 -11.34 -2.87 -2.44
N VAL A 113 -11.07 -1.67 -2.96
CA VAL A 113 -12.13 -0.72 -3.36
C VAL A 113 -12.37 -0.69 -4.86
N SER A 114 -11.39 -1.07 -5.68
CA SER A 114 -11.56 -1.14 -7.13
C SER A 114 -10.70 -2.24 -7.75
N GLN A 115 -11.27 -2.89 -8.76
CA GLN A 115 -10.58 -3.83 -9.65
C GLN A 115 -10.85 -3.38 -11.08
N GLN A 116 -9.81 -3.02 -11.81
CA GLN A 116 -9.94 -2.48 -13.15
C GLN A 116 -8.98 -3.18 -14.11
N PRO A 117 -9.48 -3.83 -15.17
CA PRO A 117 -8.63 -4.31 -16.25
C PRO A 117 -7.98 -3.13 -16.97
N VAL A 118 -6.69 -3.22 -17.25
CA VAL A 118 -5.92 -2.16 -17.92
C VAL A 118 -5.02 -2.75 -19.01
N GLU A 119 -4.88 -2.02 -20.11
CA GLU A 119 -3.93 -2.33 -21.19
C GLU A 119 -2.53 -1.80 -20.84
N MET A 120 -1.90 -2.41 -19.83
CA MET A 120 -0.57 -2.02 -19.36
C MET A 120 0.35 -3.23 -19.24
N THR A 121 1.65 -3.01 -19.48
CA THR A 121 2.68 -4.01 -19.18
C THR A 121 2.84 -4.13 -17.67
N VAL A 122 2.67 -5.34 -17.15
CA VAL A 122 2.85 -5.61 -15.72
C VAL A 122 4.34 -5.52 -15.38
N PRO A 123 4.73 -4.89 -14.26
CA PRO A 123 6.11 -4.98 -13.77
C PRO A 123 6.54 -6.45 -13.56
N PRO A 124 7.83 -6.78 -13.73
CA PRO A 124 8.33 -8.12 -13.42
C PRO A 124 7.97 -8.58 -12.00
N SER A 125 7.74 -9.87 -11.84
CA SER A 125 7.51 -10.48 -10.52
C SER A 125 8.80 -10.48 -9.72
N ASP A 126 8.67 -10.25 -8.42
CA ASP A 126 9.71 -10.57 -7.46
C ASP A 126 9.85 -12.11 -7.29
N PRO A 127 10.96 -12.62 -6.73
CA PRO A 127 11.16 -14.05 -6.54
C PRO A 127 10.05 -14.68 -5.70
N LEU A 128 9.59 -15.87 -6.09
CA LEU A 128 8.43 -16.54 -5.48
C LEU A 128 8.81 -17.43 -4.29
N LYS A 129 10.06 -17.89 -4.20
CA LYS A 129 10.58 -18.78 -3.14
C LYS A 129 11.47 -18.02 -2.16
N GLY A 130 11.59 -18.52 -0.94
CA GLY A 130 12.52 -18.00 0.05
C GLY A 130 12.05 -16.68 0.67
N TYR A 131 10.75 -16.47 0.81
CA TYR A 131 10.13 -15.25 1.38
C TYR A 131 9.43 -15.50 2.71
N GLU A 132 9.49 -16.72 3.22
CA GLU A 132 8.83 -17.17 4.45
C GLU A 132 9.31 -16.38 5.67
N GLU A 133 10.58 -15.97 5.68
CA GLU A 133 11.21 -15.20 6.76
C GLU A 133 11.44 -13.71 6.39
N HIS A 134 11.01 -13.31 5.19
CA HIS A 134 11.24 -11.95 4.73
C HIS A 134 10.40 -10.93 5.49
N LYS A 135 11.00 -9.75 5.62
CA LYS A 135 10.40 -8.59 6.26
C LYS A 135 9.94 -7.59 5.21
N GLY A 136 8.79 -6.96 5.43
CA GLY A 136 8.30 -5.89 4.57
C GLY A 136 6.82 -6.01 4.26
N PHE A 137 6.42 -5.51 3.10
CA PHE A 137 5.06 -5.57 2.60
C PHE A 137 5.09 -6.09 1.17
N TRP A 138 4.21 -7.02 0.83
CA TRP A 138 4.05 -7.48 -0.54
C TRP A 138 2.62 -7.91 -0.87
N ALA A 139 2.33 -7.94 -2.15
CA ALA A 139 1.12 -8.51 -2.72
C ALA A 139 1.46 -9.77 -3.52
N GLU A 140 0.63 -10.81 -3.40
CA GLU A 140 0.77 -12.04 -4.17
C GLU A 140 -0.50 -12.34 -4.94
N LEU A 141 -0.36 -12.68 -6.23
CA LEU A 141 -1.43 -13.29 -7.01
C LEU A 141 -1.39 -14.81 -6.81
N LYS A 142 -2.49 -15.37 -6.34
CA LYS A 142 -2.66 -16.80 -6.07
C LYS A 142 -3.57 -17.44 -7.11
N SER A 143 -3.28 -18.69 -7.43
CA SER A 143 -4.24 -19.56 -8.13
C SER A 143 -5.33 -20.06 -7.18
N ASP A 144 -6.31 -20.77 -7.75
CA ASP A 144 -7.32 -21.53 -7.02
C ASP A 144 -6.74 -22.60 -6.06
N GLN A 145 -5.54 -23.10 -6.35
CA GLN A 145 -4.77 -24.04 -5.55
C GLN A 145 -3.82 -23.37 -4.53
N ASP A 146 -3.99 -22.07 -4.26
CA ASP A 146 -3.14 -21.25 -3.37
C ASP A 146 -1.65 -21.18 -3.81
N LYS A 147 -1.36 -21.51 -5.07
CA LYS A 147 -0.02 -21.38 -5.65
C LYS A 147 0.25 -19.92 -6.00
N THR A 148 1.37 -19.36 -5.55
CA THR A 148 1.79 -18.00 -5.94
C THR A 148 2.21 -18.00 -7.42
N LEU A 149 1.55 -17.17 -8.22
CA LEU A 149 1.83 -16.96 -9.65
C LEU A 149 2.63 -15.68 -9.89
N TYR A 150 2.46 -14.70 -9.02
CA TYR A 150 3.11 -13.39 -9.11
C TYR A 150 3.31 -12.82 -7.71
N ARG A 151 4.43 -12.14 -7.47
CA ARG A 151 4.70 -11.40 -6.25
C ARG A 151 5.15 -9.99 -6.59
N ARG A 152 4.69 -9.01 -5.81
CA ARG A 152 5.19 -7.64 -5.84
C ARG A 152 5.49 -7.12 -4.45
N VAL A 153 6.76 -6.83 -4.19
CA VAL A 153 7.22 -6.12 -3.00
C VAL A 153 6.85 -4.64 -3.11
N LEU A 154 6.29 -4.10 -2.03
CA LEU A 154 5.78 -2.74 -1.95
C LEU A 154 6.52 -1.99 -0.85
N HIS A 155 7.10 -0.84 -1.18
CA HIS A 155 7.83 -0.03 -0.22
C HIS A 155 6.87 0.86 0.59
N ASN A 156 6.51 0.40 1.79
CA ASN A 156 5.68 1.12 2.76
C ASN A 156 4.35 1.68 2.19
N PRO A 157 3.44 0.81 1.67
CA PRO A 157 2.17 1.26 1.09
C PRO A 157 1.16 1.75 2.14
N THR A 158 1.37 1.43 3.41
CA THR A 158 0.55 1.85 4.56
C THR A 158 1.44 2.63 5.54
N ARG A 159 1.61 3.94 5.29
CA ARG A 159 2.42 4.79 6.17
C ARG A 159 1.76 4.89 7.54
N ASN A 160 2.51 4.52 8.58
CA ASN A 160 2.08 4.60 9.97
C ASN A 160 2.67 5.79 10.72
N ASP A 161 3.39 6.68 10.02
CA ASP A 161 3.98 7.90 10.54
C ASP A 161 3.40 9.16 9.86
N ALA A 162 3.50 10.27 10.56
CA ALA A 162 3.12 11.60 10.12
C ALA A 162 4.33 12.54 10.16
N GLU A 163 4.56 13.26 9.07
CA GLU A 163 5.45 14.41 9.10
C GLU A 163 4.69 15.58 9.74
N VAL A 164 5.26 16.09 10.82
CA VAL A 164 4.72 17.19 11.63
C VAL A 164 5.72 18.34 11.53
N PHE A 165 5.22 19.50 11.10
CA PHE A 165 6.00 20.72 11.00
C PHE A 165 5.85 21.51 12.31
N SER A 166 6.98 21.94 12.88
CA SER A 166 7.00 22.80 14.07
C SER A 166 7.34 24.24 13.67
N ASP A 167 6.89 25.19 14.48
CA ASP A 167 7.31 26.59 14.38
C ASP A 167 8.72 26.80 14.98
N ASP A 168 9.26 25.80 15.68
CA ASP A 168 10.63 25.82 16.19
C ASP A 168 11.64 25.70 15.03
N PRO A 169 12.50 26.71 14.80
CA PRO A 169 13.50 26.67 13.73
C PRO A 169 14.52 25.54 13.91
N GLU A 170 14.75 25.05 15.14
CA GLU A 170 15.66 23.92 15.41
C GLU A 170 15.01 22.56 15.15
N GLN A 171 13.67 22.48 15.13
CA GLN A 171 12.90 21.25 14.90
C GLN A 171 11.80 21.43 13.86
N SER A 172 12.13 22.09 12.75
CA SER A 172 11.15 22.44 11.70
C SER A 172 10.36 21.25 11.12
N ILE A 173 10.94 20.04 11.14
CA ILE A 173 10.31 18.82 10.62
C ILE A 173 10.59 17.65 11.55
N SER A 174 9.54 17.03 12.09
CA SER A 174 9.62 15.77 12.84
C SER A 174 8.68 14.71 12.26
N ARG A 175 8.89 13.45 12.63
CA ARG A 175 7.97 12.36 12.32
C ARG A 175 7.37 11.82 13.59
N GLU A 176 6.05 11.69 13.62
CA GLU A 176 5.31 11.16 14.77
C GLU A 176 4.49 9.93 14.38
N PRO A 177 4.34 8.93 15.26
CA PRO A 177 3.43 7.81 15.03
C PRO A 177 1.99 8.28 14.78
N ALA A 178 1.37 7.76 13.72
CA ALA A 178 0.03 8.12 13.31
C ALA A 178 -0.83 6.86 13.04
N PRO A 179 -1.17 6.08 14.06
CA PRO A 179 -1.83 4.76 13.88
C PRO A 179 -3.23 4.83 13.23
N LYS A 180 -3.85 6.00 13.18
CA LYS A 180 -5.18 6.21 12.58
C LYS A 180 -5.12 6.76 11.15
N ARG A 181 -3.98 6.60 10.46
CA ARG A 181 -3.84 7.02 9.06
C ARG A 181 -4.83 6.28 8.18
N LYS A 182 -5.38 7.00 7.22
CA LYS A 182 -6.20 6.48 6.13
C LYS A 182 -5.56 6.88 4.81
N GLY A 183 -5.68 6.03 3.82
CA GLY A 183 -5.13 6.31 2.50
C GLY A 183 -5.53 5.26 1.48
N VAL A 184 -4.96 5.40 0.29
CA VAL A 184 -5.11 4.43 -0.79
C VAL A 184 -3.74 4.07 -1.35
N PHE A 185 -3.61 2.84 -1.84
CA PHE A 185 -2.47 2.40 -2.62
C PHE A 185 -2.94 1.49 -3.75
N VAL A 186 -2.09 1.34 -4.77
CA VAL A 186 -2.43 0.60 -5.99
C VAL A 186 -1.42 -0.53 -6.20
N VAL A 187 -1.93 -1.69 -6.59
CA VAL A 187 -1.13 -2.82 -7.04
C VAL A 187 -1.58 -3.19 -8.45
N VAL A 188 -0.61 -3.49 -9.31
CA VAL A 188 -0.88 -3.98 -10.66
C VAL A 188 -0.39 -5.42 -10.72
N VAL A 189 -1.29 -6.32 -11.09
CA VAL A 189 -1.00 -7.76 -11.23
C VAL A 189 -1.34 -8.24 -12.64
N PRO A 190 -0.78 -9.37 -13.12
CA PRO A 190 -1.20 -9.96 -14.38
C PRO A 190 -2.70 -10.28 -14.38
N HIS A 191 -3.38 -9.95 -15.48
CA HIS A 191 -4.72 -10.47 -15.73
C HIS A 191 -4.55 -11.83 -16.40
N SER A 192 -4.68 -12.89 -15.61
CA SER A 192 -4.48 -14.26 -16.05
C SER A 192 -5.69 -15.10 -15.64
N GLU A 193 -6.09 -16.02 -16.50
CA GLU A 193 -7.18 -16.97 -16.20
C GLU A 193 -6.88 -17.82 -14.96
N ASN A 194 -5.59 -18.07 -14.68
CA ASN A 194 -5.13 -18.84 -13.53
C ASN A 194 -5.03 -18.00 -12.24
N GLY A 195 -5.20 -16.68 -12.31
CA GLY A 195 -5.18 -15.79 -11.15
C GLY A 195 -6.57 -15.63 -10.55
N HIS A 196 -6.75 -16.05 -9.30
CA HIS A 196 -8.06 -16.05 -8.63
C HIS A 196 -8.13 -15.09 -7.45
N GLU A 197 -7.04 -14.95 -6.70
CA GLU A 197 -7.03 -14.19 -5.46
C GLU A 197 -5.76 -13.36 -5.34
N VAL A 198 -5.85 -12.24 -4.62
CA VAL A 198 -4.69 -11.47 -4.19
C VAL A 198 -4.61 -11.46 -2.68
N THR A 199 -3.45 -11.86 -2.16
CA THR A 199 -3.12 -11.74 -0.75
C THR A 199 -2.19 -10.56 -0.53
N LEU A 200 -2.34 -9.92 0.62
CA LEU A 200 -1.44 -8.89 1.11
C LEU A 200 -0.77 -9.41 2.37
N SER A 201 0.56 -9.31 2.41
CA SER A 201 1.35 -9.69 3.58
C SER A 201 2.15 -8.50 4.08
N ARG A 202 2.29 -8.41 5.40
CA ARG A 202 3.02 -7.32 6.05
C ARG A 202 3.73 -7.84 7.30
N SER A 203 4.96 -7.39 7.52
CA SER A 203 5.64 -7.55 8.82
C SER A 203 4.84 -6.85 9.91
N SER A 204 4.53 -7.57 10.97
CA SER A 204 4.07 -6.93 12.19
C SER A 204 5.26 -6.26 12.86
N GLY A 205 5.01 -5.07 13.38
CA GLY A 205 5.81 -4.56 14.47
C GLY A 205 5.45 -5.34 15.72
N GLN A 206 6.39 -6.05 16.33
CA GLN A 206 6.16 -6.47 17.72
C GLN A 206 6.06 -5.20 18.59
N PRO A 207 4.97 -5.01 19.35
CA PRO A 207 4.85 -3.89 20.27
C PRO A 207 5.78 -4.01 21.49
N ASP A 208 6.41 -5.17 21.72
CA ASP A 208 7.26 -5.44 22.87
C ASP A 208 8.71 -5.59 22.45
N ILE A 209 9.45 -4.48 22.45
CA ILE A 209 10.57 -4.31 23.38
C ILE A 209 10.51 -2.85 23.75
N GLN A 210 10.18 -2.55 25.01
CA GLN A 210 10.61 -1.29 25.62
C GLN A 210 12.13 -1.26 25.44
N ALA A 211 12.61 -0.61 24.40
CA ALA A 211 14.02 -0.30 24.28
C ALA A 211 14.32 0.64 25.45
N GLU A 212 14.66 0.06 26.60
CA GLU A 212 15.23 0.77 27.75
C GLU A 212 16.35 1.65 27.21
N GLY A 213 16.11 2.96 27.16
CA GLY A 213 17.07 3.95 26.66
C GLY A 213 16.78 4.60 25.31
N ALA A 214 15.76 4.17 24.54
CA ALA A 214 15.35 4.94 23.37
C ALA A 214 14.52 6.17 23.81
N PRO A 215 14.81 7.39 23.31
CA PRO A 215 14.05 8.57 23.66
C PRO A 215 12.56 8.37 23.34
N LYS A 216 11.68 8.68 24.31
CA LYS A 216 10.22 8.61 24.21
C LYS A 216 9.78 9.31 22.91
N GLY A 217 9.47 8.53 21.87
CA GLY A 217 9.04 9.04 20.56
C GLY A 217 9.68 8.33 19.36
N MET A 218 10.95 7.94 19.42
CA MET A 218 11.65 7.35 18.25
C MET A 218 11.45 5.83 18.10
N ALA A 219 11.29 5.10 19.21
CA ALA A 219 11.14 3.63 19.17
C ALA A 219 9.89 3.17 18.40
N ALA A 220 8.81 3.95 18.44
CA ALA A 220 7.55 3.62 17.77
C ALA A 220 7.61 3.78 16.24
N ILE A 221 8.56 4.56 15.71
CA ILE A 221 8.62 4.88 14.27
C ILE A 221 9.41 3.80 13.49
N ARG A 222 10.37 3.13 14.13
CA ARG A 222 11.23 2.11 13.48
C ARG A 222 10.72 0.67 13.59
N SER A 223 9.83 0.35 14.52
CA SER A 223 9.44 -1.03 14.83
C SER A 223 8.30 -1.59 13.97
N LEU A 224 8.22 -1.32 12.66
CA LEU A 224 7.19 -1.94 11.79
C LEU A 224 7.67 -3.21 11.08
N ALA A 225 8.93 -3.60 11.26
CA ALA A 225 9.54 -4.73 10.53
C ALA A 225 10.38 -5.63 11.45
N THR A 226 9.93 -5.88 12.68
CA THR A 226 10.66 -6.73 13.62
C THR A 226 10.40 -8.22 13.37
N GLY A 227 9.17 -8.60 13.01
CA GLY A 227 8.80 -9.99 12.69
C GLY A 227 8.73 -10.31 11.19
N PRO A 228 8.70 -11.62 10.83
CA PRO A 228 8.41 -12.06 9.47
C PRO A 228 7.02 -11.54 9.04
N ALA A 229 6.82 -11.35 7.75
CA ALA A 229 5.52 -10.90 7.27
C ALA A 229 4.46 -12.00 7.40
N THR A 230 3.27 -11.59 7.82
CA THR A 230 2.09 -12.45 7.86
C THR A 230 1.03 -11.94 6.89
N GLU A 231 0.16 -12.84 6.43
CA GLU A 231 -0.99 -12.47 5.61
C GLU A 231 -1.93 -11.59 6.45
N ILE A 232 -2.23 -10.39 5.95
CA ILE A 232 -3.12 -9.42 6.60
C ILE A 232 -4.49 -9.33 5.91
N ALA A 233 -4.57 -9.71 4.63
CA ALA A 233 -5.81 -9.68 3.87
C ALA A 233 -5.73 -10.56 2.62
N ARG A 234 -6.89 -11.05 2.19
CA ARG A 234 -7.09 -11.85 0.98
C ARG A 234 -8.35 -11.41 0.26
N PHE A 235 -8.26 -11.24 -1.06
CA PHE A 235 -9.35 -10.73 -1.88
C PHE A 235 -9.51 -11.53 -3.17
N LYS A 236 -10.75 -11.91 -3.49
CA LYS A 236 -11.08 -12.56 -4.76
C LYS A 236 -11.06 -11.56 -5.91
N LEU A 237 -10.49 -11.98 -7.05
CA LEU A 237 -10.49 -11.20 -8.27
C LEU A 237 -11.78 -11.45 -9.06
N LYS A 238 -12.30 -10.38 -9.65
CA LYS A 238 -13.38 -10.45 -10.65
C LYS A 238 -12.75 -10.90 -11.97
N LYS A 239 -13.29 -11.97 -12.54
CA LYS A 239 -12.97 -12.43 -13.88
C LYS A 239 -13.88 -11.73 -14.89
#